data_AF-G0YED1-F1
#
_entry.id   AF-G0YED1-F1
#
_cell.length_a   1.000
_cell.length_b   1.000
_cell.length_c   1.000
_cell.angle_alpha   90.00
_cell.angle_beta   90.00
_cell.angle_gamma   90.00
#
_symmetry.space_group_name_H-M   'P 1'
#
loop_
_entity.id
_entity.type
_entity.pdbx_description
1 polymer ?
#
loop_
_entity_poly.entity_id
_entity_poly.type
_entity_poly.pdbx_seq_one_letter_code
_entity_poly.pdbx_strand_id
1 'polypeptide(L)' 'TITPKKPNSALRKVARVRLTSGFEITAYIPGIGHNLQEHSVVLVRGGRVKDLPGVRYHIVRGT' A
#
# COMPACT_ATOMS: atom_id res chain seq x y z
N THR A 1 -1.99 -9.03 -0.25
CA THR A 1 -0.85 -9.04 0.72
C THR A 1 0.42 -9.40 -0.05
N ILE A 2 1.59 -8.97 0.42
CA ILE A 2 2.89 -9.27 -0.21
C ILE A 2 3.90 -9.65 0.88
N THR A 3 4.77 -10.62 0.57
CA THR A 3 5.89 -11.01 1.43
C THR A 3 7.09 -10.08 1.21
N PRO A 4 7.77 -9.63 2.28
CA PRO A 4 8.93 -8.77 2.18
C PRO A 4 10.16 -9.51 1.65
N LYS A 5 11.19 -8.73 1.27
CA LYS A 5 12.51 -9.29 1.00
C LYS A 5 13.11 -9.86 2.28
N LYS A 6 13.84 -10.98 2.16
CA LYS A 6 14.80 -11.43 3.20
C LYS A 6 15.70 -10.23 3.56
N PRO A 7 16.04 -10.00 4.84
CA PRO A 7 15.96 -10.89 6.01
C PRO A 7 14.61 -10.88 6.74
N ASN A 8 13.69 -9.97 6.40
CA ASN A 8 12.45 -9.77 7.14
C ASN A 8 11.40 -10.82 6.73
N SER A 9 10.54 -11.21 7.67
CA SER A 9 9.38 -12.09 7.45
C SER A 9 8.12 -11.44 8.03
N ALA A 10 7.06 -11.33 7.22
CA ALA A 10 5.74 -10.85 7.61
C ALA A 10 4.77 -10.95 6.42
N LEU A 11 3.48 -10.88 6.67
CA LEU A 11 2.48 -10.60 5.64
C LEU A 11 2.17 -9.11 5.63
N ARG A 12 2.70 -8.38 4.65
CA ARG A 12 2.42 -6.94 4.51
C ARG A 12 1.10 -6.74 3.75
N LYS A 13 0.23 -5.90 4.31
CA LYS A 13 -1.04 -5.51 3.67
C LYS A 13 -0.75 -4.41 2.64
N VAL A 14 -1.19 -4.64 1.42
CA VAL A 14 -1.02 -3.74 0.27
C VAL A 14 -2.32 -3.71 -0.51
N ALA A 15 -2.57 -2.61 -1.21
CA ALA A 15 -3.68 -2.48 -2.15
C ALA A 15 -3.15 -2.03 -3.52
N ARG A 16 -3.84 -2.48 -4.58
CA ARG A 16 -3.72 -1.84 -5.89
C ARG A 16 -4.67 -0.65 -5.92
N VAL A 17 -4.14 0.50 -6.31
CA VAL A 17 -4.88 1.74 -6.37
C VAL A 17 -4.73 2.29 -7.78
N ARG A 18 -5.85 2.68 -8.39
CA ARG A 18 -5.85 3.43 -9.64
C ARG A 18 -5.85 4.90 -9.29
N LEU A 19 -4.81 5.62 -9.72
CA LEU A 19 -4.75 7.06 -9.58
C LEU A 19 -5.73 7.74 -10.52
N THR A 20 -6.10 8.98 -10.21
CA THR A 20 -6.88 9.84 -11.11
C THR A 20 -6.16 10.09 -12.44
N SER A 21 -4.84 10.00 -12.45
CA SER A 21 -4.01 10.06 -13.66
C SER A 21 -4.08 8.81 -14.55
N GLY A 22 -4.85 7.79 -14.16
CA GLY A 22 -5.03 6.55 -14.93
C GLY A 22 -3.97 5.47 -14.66
N PHE A 23 -2.89 5.80 -13.95
CA PHE A 23 -1.86 4.83 -13.58
C PHE A 23 -2.30 3.92 -12.43
N GLU A 24 -1.99 2.64 -12.55
CA GLU A 24 -2.15 1.68 -11.48
C GLU A 24 -0.88 1.59 -10.65
N ILE A 25 -1.03 1.73 -9.33
CA ILE A 25 0.07 1.67 -8.39
C ILE A 25 -0.23 0.67 -7.28
N THR A 26 0.84 0.11 -6.69
CA THR A 26 0.75 -0.68 -5.47
C THR A 26 1.10 0.21 -4.29
N ALA A 27 0.15 0.39 -3.36
CA ALA A 27 0.31 1.19 -2.17
C ALA A 27 0.29 0.31 -0.90
N TYR A 28 1.15 0.66 0.05
CA TYR A 28 1.19 0.02 1.35
C TYR A 28 0.08 0.55 2.26
N ILE A 29 -0.56 -0.35 2.99
CA ILE A 29 -1.57 -0.01 3.99
C ILE A 29 -0.88 0.02 5.37
N PRO A 30 -0.65 1.20 5.97
CA PRO A 30 -0.04 1.28 7.28
C PRO A 30 -1.03 0.95 8.41
N GLY A 31 -0.51 0.41 9.51
CA GLY A 31 -1.28 -0.03 10.67
C GLY A 31 -1.59 -1.53 10.69
N ILE A 32 -2.22 -1.99 11.77
CA ILE A 32 -2.50 -3.41 12.02
C ILE A 32 -3.72 -3.89 11.23
N GLY A 33 -4.77 -3.07 11.18
CA GLY A 33 -6.05 -3.36 10.50
C GLY A 33 -6.44 -2.27 9.51
N HIS A 34 -7.22 -2.65 8.49
CA HIS A 34 -7.89 -1.73 7.57
C HIS A 34 -9.29 -2.25 7.27
N ASN A 35 -10.22 -1.34 7.00
CA ASN A 35 -11.59 -1.63 6.55
C ASN A 35 -11.81 -1.19 5.10
N LEU A 36 -10.74 -1.20 4.28
CA LEU A 36 -10.82 -0.82 2.87
C LEU A 36 -11.54 -1.92 2.09
N GLN A 37 -12.53 -1.51 1.30
CA GLN A 37 -13.27 -2.39 0.39
C GLN A 37 -12.82 -2.15 -1.05
N GLU A 38 -13.29 -2.97 -1.97
CA GLU A 38 -13.16 -2.70 -3.39
C GLU A 38 -13.82 -1.37 -3.74
N HIS A 39 -13.22 -0.62 -4.65
CA HIS A 39 -13.65 0.73 -5.08
C HIS A 39 -13.66 1.83 -4.00
N SER A 40 -13.08 1.57 -2.82
CA SER A 40 -12.87 2.65 -1.83
C SER A 40 -11.92 3.72 -2.37
N VAL A 41 -12.32 4.99 -2.23
CA VAL A 41 -11.45 6.13 -2.57
C VAL A 41 -10.49 6.38 -1.43
N VAL A 42 -9.19 6.48 -1.74
CA VAL A 42 -8.13 6.62 -0.75
C VAL A 42 -7.16 7.73 -1.13
N LEU A 43 -6.63 8.43 -0.13
CA LEU A 43 -5.53 9.36 -0.32
C LEU A 43 -4.20 8.59 -0.28
N VAL A 44 -3.33 8.87 -1.25
CA VAL A 44 -2.03 8.21 -1.37
C VAL A 44 -0.90 9.24 -1.21
N ARG A 45 0.11 8.88 -0.43
CA ARG A 45 1.35 9.64 -0.23
C ARG A 45 2.53 8.90 -0.85
N GLY A 46 3.45 9.64 -1.45
CA GLY A 46 4.75 9.11 -1.89
C GLY A 46 5.62 8.69 -0.70
N GLY A 47 6.17 7.48 -0.76
CA GLY A 47 7.06 6.95 0.27
C GLY A 47 7.48 5.51 -0.04
N ARG A 48 8.78 5.25 -0.06
CA ARG A 48 9.27 3.89 -0.33
C ARG A 48 9.17 3.03 0.92
N VAL A 49 8.47 1.91 0.81
CA VAL A 49 8.55 0.85 1.82
C VAL A 49 9.87 0.11 1.61
N LYS A 50 10.77 0.20 2.59
CA LYS A 50 12.11 -0.41 2.49
C LYS A 50 12.05 -1.93 2.29
N ASP A 51 11.09 -2.58 2.94
CA ASP A 51 10.95 -4.04 2.97
C ASP A 51 10.35 -4.66 1.69
N LEU A 52 9.56 -3.87 0.95
CA LEU A 52 8.76 -4.38 -0.17
C LEU A 52 9.36 -3.92 -1.52
N PRO A 53 9.64 -4.85 -2.45
CA PRO A 53 10.03 -4.48 -3.81
C PRO A 53 8.86 -3.80 -4.52
N GLY A 54 9.12 -2.70 -5.22
CA GLY A 54 8.12 -2.05 -6.08
C GLY A 54 7.06 -1.21 -5.36
N VAL A 55 6.98 -1.26 -4.02
CA VAL A 55 5.99 -0.47 -3.26
C VAL A 55 6.59 0.87 -2.87
N ARG A 56 6.23 1.91 -3.63
CA ARG A 56 6.74 3.29 -3.49
C ARG A 56 5.71 4.29 -2.97
N TYR A 57 4.55 3.79 -2.55
CA TYR A 57 3.43 4.60 -2.10
C TYR A 57 2.86 4.06 -0.80
N HIS A 58 2.37 4.96 0.04
CA HIS A 58 1.65 4.65 1.27
C HIS A 58 0.24 5.22 1.18
N ILE A 59 -0.74 4.47 1.65
CA ILE A 59 -2.08 5.00 1.88
C ILE A 59 -2.04 5.87 3.14
N VAL A 60 -2.55 7.09 3.05
CA VAL A 60 -2.70 7.98 4.19
C VAL A 60 -3.92 7.54 4.98
N ARG A 61 -3.76 7.39 6.30
CA ARG A 61 -4.84 7.06 7.23
C ARG A 61 -5.23 8.36 7.95
N GLY A 62 -6.44 8.85 7.72
CA GLY A 62 -6.88 10.17 8.21
C GLY A 62 -8.22 10.65 7.64
N THR A 63 -9.06 9.70 7.20
CA THR A 63 -10.51 9.83 6.94
C THR A 63 -11.15 8.58 7.50
#